data_AF-A0A969E6J1-F1
#
_entry.id   AF-A0A969E6J1-F1
#
_cell.length_a   1.000
_cell.length_b   1.000
_cell.length_c   1.000
_cell.angle_alpha   90.00
_cell.angle_beta   90.00
_cell.angle_gamma   90.00
#
_symmetry.space_group_name_H-M   'P 1'
#
loop_
_entity.id
_entity.type
_entity.pdbx_description
1 polymer ?
#
loop_
_entity_poly.entity_id
_entity_poly.type
_entity_poly.pdbx_seq_one_letter_code
_entity_poly.pdbx_strand_id
1 'polypeptide(L)'
;MFRTELKPPALPLFDLTHQTPVLTLGSCFAENMAARLQSLQFPILSNPFGIIYNPISIADCLNYLMINDSFSEENLFFHNHLWHSWRHHGRFSHSDKNILLNNVNQTLEAAGLFLKQTKWLVLTLGTAHVYVEKTSNRVVANCHKAPPQYFEKKRLETRGYFLKNFEKNFLKKFLYKILTVK
;
A
#
# COMPACT_ATOMS: atom_id res chain seq x y z
N MET A 1 -4.09 -34.33 25.30
CA MET A 1 -3.87 -33.29 24.29
C MET A 1 -4.01 -31.95 24.99
N PHE A 2 -2.91 -31.24 25.25
CA PHE A 2 -2.94 -29.95 25.94
C PHE A 2 -3.32 -28.84 24.97
N ARG A 3 -4.35 -28.06 25.31
CA ARG A 3 -4.79 -26.87 24.55
C ARG A 3 -4.69 -25.67 25.49
N THR A 4 -3.97 -24.63 25.07
CA THR A 4 -4.02 -23.34 25.74
C THR A 4 -5.31 -22.64 25.31
N GLU A 5 -6.25 -22.49 26.22
CA GLU A 5 -7.40 -21.62 26.00
C GLU A 5 -6.94 -20.17 26.05
N LEU A 6 -6.85 -19.55 24.88
CA LEU A 6 -6.71 -18.10 24.79
C LEU A 6 -8.07 -17.48 25.10
N LYS A 7 -8.18 -16.80 26.23
CA LYS A 7 -9.28 -15.87 26.48
C LYS A 7 -8.88 -14.53 25.85
N PRO A 8 -9.38 -14.19 24.64
CA PRO A 8 -9.07 -12.89 24.07
C PRO A 8 -9.51 -11.81 25.09
N PRO A 9 -8.69 -10.78 25.32
CA PRO A 9 -9.12 -9.65 26.13
C PRO A 9 -10.40 -9.09 25.53
N ALA A 10 -11.29 -8.53 26.36
CA ALA A 10 -12.43 -7.77 25.86
C ALA A 10 -11.87 -6.66 24.96
N LEU A 11 -11.95 -6.87 23.65
CA LEU A 11 -11.55 -5.86 22.69
C LEU A 11 -12.52 -4.69 22.91
N PRO A 12 -12.05 -3.43 22.92
CA PRO A 12 -12.97 -2.32 22.83
C PRO A 12 -13.86 -2.60 21.61
N LEU A 13 -15.19 -2.45 21.76
CA LEU A 13 -16.13 -2.61 20.66
C LEU A 13 -15.68 -1.68 19.53
N PHE A 14 -15.02 -2.26 18.55
CA PHE A 14 -14.69 -1.55 17.33
C PHE A 14 -15.97 -1.55 16.49
N ASP A 15 -16.39 -0.39 15.98
CA ASP A 15 -17.50 -0.26 15.03
C ASP A 15 -17.13 -0.83 13.64
N LEU A 16 -16.58 -2.04 13.61
CA LEU A 16 -16.36 -2.80 12.40
C LEU A 16 -17.60 -3.66 12.15
N THR A 17 -18.48 -3.14 11.31
CA THR A 17 -19.71 -3.79 10.88
C THR A 17 -19.62 -4.11 9.39
N HIS A 18 -20.59 -4.86 8.84
CA HIS A 18 -20.70 -5.10 7.40
C HIS A 18 -20.95 -3.83 6.57
N GLN A 19 -21.17 -2.68 7.21
CA GLN A 19 -21.30 -1.39 6.53
C GLN A 19 -20.02 -0.54 6.63
N THR A 20 -19.01 -1.00 7.36
CA THR A 20 -17.81 -0.23 7.67
C THR A 20 -16.75 -0.44 6.59
N PRO A 21 -16.46 0.54 5.69
CA PRO A 21 -15.50 0.36 4.62
C PRO A 21 -14.07 0.33 5.15
N VAL A 22 -13.28 -0.64 4.68
CA VAL A 22 -11.89 -0.83 5.08
C VAL A 22 -10.99 -0.82 3.86
N LEU A 23 -9.95 0.00 3.91
CA LEU A 23 -8.86 -0.04 2.93
C LEU A 23 -7.67 -0.78 3.55
N THR A 24 -7.10 -1.72 2.84
CA THR A 24 -5.87 -2.40 3.26
C THR A 24 -4.71 -2.07 2.31
N LEU A 25 -3.55 -1.73 2.86
CA LEU A 25 -2.30 -1.53 2.12
C LEU A 25 -1.19 -2.32 2.81
N GLY A 26 -0.38 -3.06 2.06
CA GLY A 26 0.75 -3.76 2.67
C GLY A 26 1.29 -4.96 1.92
N SER A 27 1.95 -5.80 2.72
CA SER A 27 2.45 -7.13 2.35
C SER A 27 1.34 -8.10 1.91
N CYS A 28 1.73 -9.31 1.50
CA CYS A 28 0.79 -10.43 1.25
C CYS A 28 -0.10 -10.77 2.46
N PHE A 29 0.33 -10.45 3.68
CA PHE A 29 -0.52 -10.59 4.87
C PHE A 29 -1.77 -9.70 4.79
N ALA A 30 -1.65 -8.47 4.28
CA ALA A 30 -2.80 -7.59 4.07
C ALA A 30 -3.78 -8.18 3.05
N GLU A 31 -3.29 -8.76 1.95
CA GLU A 31 -4.15 -9.40 0.94
C GLU A 31 -4.89 -10.61 1.51
N ASN A 32 -4.20 -11.46 2.27
CA ASN A 32 -4.81 -12.62 2.91
C ASN A 32 -5.89 -12.22 3.92
N MET A 33 -5.64 -11.18 4.71
CA MET A 33 -6.64 -10.66 5.66
C MET A 33 -7.82 -10.01 4.94
N ALA A 34 -7.56 -9.25 3.88
CA ALA A 34 -8.61 -8.64 3.07
C ALA A 34 -9.48 -9.70 2.41
N ALA A 35 -8.89 -10.75 1.82
CA ALA A 35 -9.63 -11.85 1.21
C ALA A 35 -10.56 -12.57 2.20
N ARG A 36 -10.11 -12.78 3.45
CA ARG A 36 -10.94 -13.34 4.52
C ARG A 36 -12.10 -12.43 4.92
N LEU A 37 -11.87 -11.11 4.96
CA LEU A 37 -12.94 -10.16 5.28
C LEU A 37 -13.93 -10.01 4.11
N GLN A 38 -13.45 -10.05 2.87
CA GLN A 38 -14.28 -10.05 1.67
C GLN A 38 -15.16 -11.31 1.60
N SER A 39 -14.65 -12.50 1.94
CA SER A 39 -15.47 -13.71 1.98
C SER A 39 -16.58 -13.64 3.03
N LEU A 40 -16.37 -12.85 4.08
CA LEU A 40 -17.36 -12.49 5.09
C LEU A 40 -18.23 -11.27 4.70
N GLN A 41 -18.21 -10.84 3.44
CA GLN A 41 -19.02 -9.74 2.90
C GLN A 41 -18.76 -8.36 3.55
N PHE A 42 -17.56 -8.14 4.10
CA PHE A 42 -17.18 -6.79 4.48
C PHE A 42 -16.83 -5.95 3.23
N PRO A 43 -17.14 -4.65 3.23
CA PRO A 43 -16.74 -3.74 2.16
C PRO A 43 -15.24 -3.43 2.29
N ILE A 44 -14.41 -4.22 1.62
CA ILE A 44 -12.95 -4.11 1.67
C ILE A 44 -12.37 -3.78 0.30
N LEU A 45 -11.55 -2.74 0.23
CA LEU A 45 -10.64 -2.52 -0.89
C LEU A 45 -9.22 -2.96 -0.50
N SER A 46 -8.62 -3.86 -1.27
CA SER A 46 -7.31 -4.42 -0.97
C SER A 46 -6.24 -3.97 -1.94
N ASN A 47 -5.15 -3.42 -1.41
CA ASN A 47 -3.89 -3.16 -2.10
C ASN A 47 -4.09 -2.56 -3.51
N PRO A 48 -4.61 -1.33 -3.64
CA PRO A 48 -4.87 -0.73 -4.95
C PRO A 48 -3.60 -0.56 -5.82
N PHE A 49 -2.40 -0.58 -5.23
CA PHE A 49 -1.12 -0.57 -5.96
C PHE A 49 -0.45 -1.96 -5.99
N GLY A 50 -1.12 -2.98 -5.45
CA GLY A 50 -0.58 -4.31 -5.20
C GLY A 50 0.26 -4.39 -3.92
N ILE A 51 1.01 -5.49 -3.77
CA ILE A 51 1.82 -5.74 -2.57
C ILE A 51 2.94 -4.70 -2.46
N ILE A 52 2.86 -3.86 -1.43
CA ILE A 52 3.84 -2.83 -1.08
C ILE A 52 4.01 -2.83 0.42
N TYR A 53 5.23 -3.06 0.91
CA TYR A 53 5.45 -3.37 2.32
C TYR A 53 6.50 -2.47 3.00
N ASN A 54 7.17 -1.58 2.25
CA ASN A 54 8.02 -0.58 2.88
C ASN A 54 7.17 0.67 3.25
N PRO A 55 7.40 1.29 4.43
CA PRO A 55 6.54 2.36 4.93
C PRO A 55 6.50 3.62 4.05
N ILE A 56 7.59 3.93 3.34
CA ILE A 56 7.68 5.15 2.53
C ILE A 56 6.84 5.02 1.27
N SER A 57 6.92 3.89 0.58
CA SER A 57 6.09 3.64 -0.60
C SER A 57 4.61 3.56 -0.24
N ILE A 58 4.23 3.00 0.93
CA ILE A 58 2.83 3.02 1.38
C ILE A 58 2.35 4.47 1.59
N ALA A 59 3.17 5.31 2.22
CA ALA A 59 2.85 6.72 2.42
C ALA A 59 2.67 7.47 1.09
N ASP A 60 3.55 7.21 0.12
CA ASP A 60 3.47 7.79 -1.22
C ASP A 60 2.18 7.35 -1.93
N CYS A 61 1.83 6.05 -1.88
CA CYS A 61 0.59 5.53 -2.44
C CYS A 61 -0.65 6.19 -1.82
N LEU A 62 -0.69 6.34 -0.49
CA LEU A 62 -1.76 7.06 0.18
C LEU A 62 -1.83 8.52 -0.26
N ASN A 63 -0.69 9.18 -0.46
CA ASN A 63 -0.66 10.55 -0.97
C ASN A 63 -1.32 10.63 -2.35
N TYR A 64 -0.94 9.75 -3.29
CA TYR A 64 -1.57 9.64 -4.62
C TYR A 64 -3.10 9.48 -4.54
N LEU A 65 -3.60 8.64 -3.63
CA LEU A 65 -5.05 8.48 -3.41
C LEU A 65 -5.72 9.73 -2.85
N MET A 66 -5.04 10.47 -1.97
CA MET A 66 -5.61 11.66 -1.34
C MET A 66 -5.70 12.86 -2.29
N ILE A 67 -4.67 13.07 -3.11
CA ILE A 67 -4.64 14.19 -4.06
C ILE A 67 -5.24 13.82 -5.43
N ASN A 68 -5.52 12.53 -5.65
CA ASN A 68 -6.05 11.98 -6.90
C ASN A 68 -5.17 12.33 -8.12
N ASP A 69 -3.85 12.16 -7.97
CA ASP A 69 -2.85 12.50 -8.98
C ASP A 69 -2.69 11.36 -10.00
N SER A 70 -2.94 11.64 -11.27
CA SER A 70 -2.92 10.64 -12.34
C SER A 70 -1.50 10.21 -12.72
N PHE A 71 -1.35 8.94 -13.09
CA PHE A 71 -0.13 8.44 -13.71
C PHE A 71 -0.08 8.78 -15.20
N SER A 72 1.08 9.26 -15.64
CA SER A 72 1.42 9.50 -17.05
C SER A 72 2.53 8.57 -17.53
N GLU A 73 2.87 8.65 -18.82
CA GLU A 73 3.97 7.87 -19.41
C GLU A 73 5.30 8.08 -18.70
N GLU A 74 5.55 9.28 -18.15
CA GLU A 74 6.77 9.61 -17.41
C GLU A 74 6.92 8.81 -16.11
N ASN A 75 5.83 8.20 -15.63
CA ASN A 75 5.86 7.36 -14.45
C ASN A 75 6.17 5.89 -14.77
N LEU A 76 6.37 5.58 -16.05
CA LEU A 76 6.58 4.22 -16.54
C LEU A 76 8.00 4.01 -17.05
N PHE A 77 8.43 2.76 -17.00
CA PHE A 77 9.67 2.31 -17.62
C PHE A 77 9.44 0.94 -18.27
N PHE A 78 10.22 0.65 -19.30
CA PHE A 78 10.16 -0.62 -20.02
C PHE A 78 11.32 -1.52 -19.60
N HIS A 79 11.01 -2.75 -19.17
CA HIS A 79 12.00 -3.76 -18.78
C HIS A 79 11.42 -5.15 -19.00
N ASN A 80 12.24 -6.13 -19.38
CA ASN A 80 11.81 -7.52 -19.61
C ASN A 80 10.53 -7.66 -20.48
N HIS A 81 10.44 -6.89 -21.57
CA HIS A 81 9.31 -6.87 -22.50
C HIS A 81 7.97 -6.36 -21.93
N LEU A 82 7.99 -5.73 -20.75
CA LEU A 82 6.81 -5.19 -20.10
C LEU A 82 7.03 -3.72 -19.71
N TRP A 83 5.95 -2.96 -19.70
CA TRP A 83 5.88 -1.67 -19.03
C TRP A 83 5.60 -1.87 -17.55
N HIS A 84 6.23 -1.05 -16.73
CA HIS A 84 6.17 -1.10 -15.29
C HIS A 84 6.05 0.29 -14.68
N SER A 85 5.59 0.36 -13.44
CA SER A 85 5.69 1.54 -12.59
C SER A 85 6.44 1.17 -11.31
N TRP A 86 7.41 1.99 -10.91
CA TRP A 86 8.17 1.79 -9.66
C TRP A 86 7.28 1.77 -8.41
N ARG A 87 6.04 2.27 -8.53
CA ARG A 87 5.05 2.37 -7.45
C ARG A 87 4.08 1.20 -7.39
N HIS A 88 4.06 0.32 -8.39
CA HIS A 88 3.09 -0.75 -8.49
C HIS A 88 3.74 -2.12 -8.38
N HIS A 89 3.00 -3.08 -7.84
CA HIS A 89 3.37 -4.49 -7.90
C HIS A 89 3.43 -4.98 -9.35
N GLY A 90 4.25 -5.99 -9.62
CA GLY A 90 4.43 -6.57 -10.96
C GLY A 90 3.14 -7.04 -11.63
N ARG A 91 2.06 -7.28 -10.89
CA ARG A 91 0.74 -7.67 -11.43
C ARG A 91 0.08 -6.60 -12.32
N PHE A 92 0.47 -5.33 -12.19
CA PHE A 92 -0.02 -4.23 -13.03
C PHE A 92 0.77 -4.10 -14.33
N SER A 93 1.91 -4.79 -14.44
CA SER A 93 2.78 -4.70 -15.61
C SER A 93 2.09 -5.25 -16.84
N HIS A 94 2.34 -4.64 -18.00
CA HIS A 94 1.67 -5.03 -19.23
C HIS A 94 2.59 -4.76 -20.43
N SER A 95 2.47 -5.56 -21.50
CA SER A 95 3.28 -5.36 -22.74
C SER A 95 2.90 -4.08 -23.48
N ASP A 96 1.64 -3.69 -23.39
CA ASP A 96 1.10 -2.41 -23.87
C ASP A 96 1.07 -1.36 -22.74
N LYS A 97 1.75 -0.24 -22.98
CA LYS A 97 1.86 0.92 -22.10
C LYS A 97 0.50 1.55 -21.77
N ASN A 98 -0.37 1.67 -22.77
CA ASN A 98 -1.66 2.34 -22.64
C ASN A 98 -2.62 1.52 -21.78
N ILE A 99 -2.57 0.19 -21.91
CA ILE A 99 -3.35 -0.72 -21.06
C ILE A 99 -2.89 -0.59 -19.60
N LEU A 100 -1.57 -0.56 -19.36
CA LEU A 100 -1.06 -0.32 -18.00
C LEU A 100 -1.56 1.02 -17.45
N LEU A 101 -1.37 2.12 -18.18
CA LEU A 101 -1.80 3.46 -17.76
C LEU A 101 -3.28 3.52 -17.44
N ASN A 102 -4.12 2.95 -18.31
CA ASN A 102 -5.56 2.91 -18.09
C ASN A 102 -5.89 2.13 -16.80
N ASN A 103 -5.31 0.94 -16.63
CA ASN A 103 -5.59 0.10 -15.46
C ASN A 103 -5.16 0.75 -14.15
N VAL A 104 -3.96 1.36 -14.10
CA VAL A 104 -3.47 2.02 -12.88
C VAL A 104 -4.31 3.25 -12.55
N ASN A 105 -4.69 4.06 -13.54
CA ASN A 105 -5.48 5.27 -13.31
C ASN A 105 -6.93 4.97 -12.92
N GLN A 106 -7.56 3.99 -13.55
CA GLN A 106 -8.90 3.54 -13.14
C GLN A 106 -8.89 2.98 -11.72
N THR A 107 -7.87 2.19 -11.37
CA THR A 107 -7.71 1.66 -10.01
C THR A 107 -7.48 2.78 -9.01
N LEU A 108 -6.65 3.77 -9.35
CA LEU A 108 -6.36 4.93 -8.52
C LEU A 108 -7.63 5.74 -8.25
N GLU A 109 -8.40 6.06 -9.28
CA GLU A 109 -9.64 6.83 -9.14
C GLU A 109 -10.65 6.13 -8.24
N ALA A 110 -10.91 4.84 -8.50
CA ALA A 110 -11.81 4.02 -7.67
C ALA A 110 -11.31 3.95 -6.21
N ALA A 111 -10.00 3.79 -6.01
CA ALA A 111 -9.41 3.72 -4.69
C ALA A 111 -9.42 5.07 -3.96
N GLY A 112 -9.25 6.18 -4.68
CA GLY A 112 -9.36 7.53 -4.13
C GLY A 112 -10.79 7.84 -3.67
N LEU A 113 -11.79 7.43 -4.45
CA LEU A 113 -13.20 7.50 -4.05
C LEU A 113 -13.48 6.63 -2.82
N PHE A 114 -12.99 5.39 -2.82
CA PHE A 114 -13.14 4.48 -1.68
C PHE A 114 -12.46 5.04 -0.42
N LEU A 115 -11.28 5.65 -0.53
CA LEU A 115 -10.57 6.26 0.59
C LEU A 115 -11.39 7.33 1.30
N LYS A 116 -12.20 8.11 0.58
CA LYS A 116 -13.05 9.17 1.17
C LYS A 116 -14.11 8.62 2.13
N GLN A 117 -14.57 7.38 1.92
CA GLN A 117 -15.56 6.71 2.77
C GLN A 117 -14.94 5.71 3.77
N THR A 118 -13.64 5.41 3.64
CA THR A 118 -12.91 4.48 4.50
C THR A 118 -12.95 4.91 5.97
N LYS A 119 -13.44 4.00 6.83
CA LYS A 119 -13.44 4.16 8.29
C LYS A 119 -12.24 3.49 8.95
N TRP A 120 -11.72 2.44 8.32
CA TRP A 120 -10.54 1.72 8.81
C TRP A 120 -9.47 1.59 7.73
N LEU A 121 -8.25 1.97 8.10
CA LEU A 121 -7.06 1.70 7.30
C LEU A 121 -6.23 0.62 7.98
N VAL A 122 -6.01 -0.50 7.29
CA VAL A 122 -5.15 -1.59 7.76
C VAL A 122 -3.83 -1.55 7.01
N LEU A 123 -2.74 -1.33 7.74
CA LEU A 123 -1.39 -1.21 7.16
C LEU A 123 -0.51 -2.36 7.65
N THR A 124 0.10 -3.10 6.73
CA THR A 124 1.05 -4.16 7.07
C THR A 124 2.44 -3.80 6.53
N LEU A 125 3.31 -3.38 7.45
CA LEU A 125 4.68 -2.95 7.16
C LEU A 125 5.61 -4.16 7.26
N GLY A 126 6.34 -4.46 6.20
CA GLY A 126 7.16 -5.67 6.08
C GLY A 126 8.67 -5.46 6.09
N THR A 127 9.18 -4.22 6.03
CA THR A 127 10.63 -3.97 6.10
C THR A 127 10.98 -2.50 6.40
N ALA A 128 12.13 -2.27 7.03
CA ALA A 128 12.77 -0.96 7.09
C ALA A 128 13.78 -0.74 5.96
N HIS A 129 14.07 -1.74 5.13
CA HIS A 129 14.97 -1.59 3.98
C HIS A 129 14.20 -1.07 2.77
N VAL A 130 14.76 -0.04 2.14
CA VAL A 130 14.22 0.57 0.92
C VAL A 130 15.27 0.53 -0.19
N TYR A 131 14.79 0.59 -1.42
CA TYR A 131 15.62 0.77 -2.60
C TYR A 131 15.32 2.15 -3.15
N VAL A 132 16.36 2.96 -3.33
CA VAL A 132 16.28 4.29 -3.92
C VAL A 132 16.78 4.18 -5.35
N GLU A 133 15.95 4.54 -6.31
CA GLU A 133 16.34 4.59 -7.72
C GLU A 133 17.25 5.82 -7.93
N LYS A 134 18.42 5.59 -8.53
CA LYS A 134 19.52 6.55 -8.52
C LYS A 134 19.26 7.78 -9.40
N THR A 135 18.51 7.66 -10.50
CA THR A 135 18.31 8.80 -11.41
C THR A 135 17.31 9.81 -10.85
N SER A 136 16.21 9.33 -10.26
CA SER A 136 15.17 10.16 -9.65
C SER A 136 15.40 10.45 -8.16
N ASN A 137 16.30 9.71 -7.51
CA ASN A 137 16.54 9.73 -6.06
C ASN A 137 15.26 9.47 -5.24
N ARG A 138 14.35 8.62 -5.77
CA ARG A 138 13.08 8.27 -5.13
C ARG A 138 13.09 6.83 -4.62
N VAL A 139 12.41 6.58 -3.51
CA VAL A 139 12.16 5.23 -3.01
C VAL A 139 11.18 4.51 -3.95
N VAL A 140 11.54 3.30 -4.38
CA VAL A 140 10.66 2.47 -5.22
C VAL A 140 9.90 1.44 -4.37
N ALA A 141 8.65 1.18 -4.74
CA ALA A 141 7.83 0.16 -4.11
C ALA A 141 8.22 -1.25 -4.57
N ASN A 142 8.60 -1.39 -5.84
CA ASN A 142 9.01 -2.65 -6.44
C ASN A 142 10.12 -2.40 -7.46
N CYS A 143 11.22 -3.17 -7.41
CA CYS A 143 12.34 -3.04 -8.34
C CYS A 143 12.13 -3.78 -9.67
N HIS A 144 11.05 -4.56 -9.83
CA HIS A 144 10.68 -5.27 -11.07
C HIS A 144 11.80 -6.12 -11.68
N LYS A 145 12.70 -6.67 -10.84
CA LYS A 145 13.90 -7.40 -11.26
C LYS A 145 14.80 -6.59 -12.22
N ALA A 146 14.75 -5.26 -12.15
CA ALA A 146 15.65 -4.37 -12.85
C ALA A 146 17.08 -4.50 -12.30
N PRO A 147 18.11 -4.15 -13.10
CA PRO A 147 19.50 -4.31 -12.69
C PRO A 147 19.81 -3.63 -11.34
N PRO A 148 20.45 -4.33 -10.38
CA PRO A 148 20.75 -3.78 -9.06
C PRO A 148 21.54 -2.47 -9.09
N GLN A 149 22.34 -2.21 -10.12
CA GLN A 149 23.10 -0.97 -10.25
C GLN A 149 22.24 0.29 -10.32
N TYR A 150 20.96 0.18 -10.68
CA TYR A 150 20.03 1.32 -10.73
C TYR A 150 19.58 1.77 -9.34
N PHE A 151 19.86 0.96 -8.30
CA PHE A 151 19.36 1.21 -6.97
C PHE A 151 20.48 1.37 -5.94
N GLU A 152 20.19 2.18 -4.94
CA GLU A 152 20.92 2.24 -3.69
C GLU A 152 20.04 1.64 -2.59
N LYS A 153 20.53 0.63 -1.86
CA LYS A 153 19.80 0.04 -0.74
C LYS A 153 20.05 0.86 0.52
N LYS A 154 19.00 1.39 1.14
CA LYS A 154 19.05 2.14 2.40
C LYS A 154 18.21 1.46 3.47
N ARG A 155 18.55 1.70 4.74
CA ARG A 155 17.71 1.33 5.88
C ARG A 155 17.10 2.60 6.45
N LEU A 156 15.77 2.60 6.62
CA LEU A 156 15.04 3.68 7.26
C LEU A 156 15.38 3.74 8.74
N GLU A 157 15.59 4.94 9.25
CA GLU A 157 15.75 5.19 10.67
C GLU A 157 14.39 5.17 11.38
N THR A 158 14.37 4.58 12.57
CA THR A 158 13.19 4.05 13.25
C THR A 158 12.18 5.07 13.77
N ARG A 159 12.49 6.39 13.80
CA ARG A 159 11.63 7.35 14.52
C ARG A 159 11.37 8.67 13.80
N GLY A 160 12.39 9.28 13.18
CA GLY A 160 12.25 10.64 12.65
C GLY A 160 11.47 10.73 11.35
N TYR A 161 11.67 9.79 10.43
CA TYR A 161 11.23 9.96 9.04
C TYR A 161 9.80 9.50 8.79
N PHE A 162 9.41 8.34 9.36
CA PHE A 162 8.04 7.82 9.20
C PHE A 162 7.02 8.73 9.89
N LEU A 163 7.24 9.12 11.15
CA LEU A 163 6.29 9.97 11.88
C LEU A 163 6.22 11.38 11.28
N LYS A 164 7.35 12.04 10.96
CA LYS A 164 7.29 13.39 10.38
C LYS A 164 6.55 13.47 9.05
N ASN A 165 6.70 12.48 8.17
CA ASN A 165 6.08 12.51 6.84
C ASN A 165 4.67 11.91 6.85
N PHE A 166 4.44 10.85 7.64
CA PHE A 166 3.13 10.19 7.74
C PHE A 166 2.17 10.99 8.62
N GLU A 167 2.58 11.44 9.81
CA GLU A 167 1.69 12.15 10.74
C GLU A 167 1.30 13.54 10.24
N LYS A 168 2.24 14.29 9.65
CA LYS A 168 2.02 15.69 9.26
C LYS A 168 0.98 15.83 8.14
N ASN A 169 0.92 14.87 7.23
CA ASN A 169 0.01 14.89 6.08
C ASN A 169 -1.24 14.01 6.26
N PHE A 170 -1.15 12.91 7.01
CA PHE A 170 -2.20 11.89 7.05
C PHE A 170 -3.07 11.95 8.32
N LEU A 171 -2.45 12.06 9.51
CA LEU A 171 -3.17 11.94 10.79
C LEU A 171 -4.08 13.15 11.10
N LYS A 172 -3.80 14.33 10.54
CA LYS A 172 -4.64 15.53 10.80
C LYS A 172 -6.04 15.47 10.15
N LYS A 173 -6.19 14.71 9.07
CA LYS A 173 -7.46 14.59 8.32
C LYS A 173 -8.22 13.30 8.65
N PHE A 174 -7.43 12.32 9.08
CA PHE A 174 -7.71 10.97 9.52
C PHE A 174 -7.93 10.62 11.01
N LEU A 175 -9.13 10.39 11.54
CA LEU A 175 -9.28 9.66 12.82
C LEU A 175 -8.99 8.17 12.60
N TYR A 176 -7.73 7.78 12.43
CA TYR A 176 -7.35 6.37 12.27
C TYR A 176 -6.63 5.81 13.50
N LYS A 177 -6.99 4.56 13.84
CA LYS A 177 -6.26 3.70 14.77
C LYS A 177 -5.35 2.80 13.94
N ILE A 178 -4.04 3.06 13.94
CA ILE A 178 -3.07 2.23 13.23
C ILE A 178 -2.93 0.92 14.00
N LEU A 179 -3.46 -0.18 13.47
CA LEU A 179 -3.19 -1.52 13.97
C LEU A 179 -1.91 -2.02 13.30
N THR A 180 -0.79 -1.96 14.02
CA THR A 180 0.43 -2.65 13.63
C THR A 180 0.36 -4.09 14.13
N VAL A 181 0.25 -5.05 13.21
CA VAL A 181 0.44 -6.46 13.54
C VAL A 181 1.95 -6.70 13.58
N LYS A 182 2.49 -6.96 14.77
CA LYS A 182 3.87 -7.40 14.97
C LYS A 182 3.98 -8.90 14.79
#